data_AF-A0A8J4J533-F1
#
_entry.id   AF-A0A8J4J533-F1
#
_cell.length_a   1.000
_cell.length_b   1.000
_cell.length_c   1.000
_cell.angle_alpha   90.00
_cell.angle_beta   90.00
_cell.angle_gamma   90.00
#
_symmetry.space_group_name_H-M   'P 1'
#
loop_
_entity.id
_entity.type
_entity.pdbx_description
1 polymer ?
#
loop_
_entity_poly.entity_id
_entity_poly.type
_entity_poly.pdbx_seq_one_letter_code
_entity_poly.pdbx_strand_id
1 'polypeptide(L)'
;ENSSGRCLLTLLGLAFILAGVVVGGACIYKYFMPKHKVYRGEMCYFENENRDRAVEPYFLPIAEEADIREDDNIAIIDVPVPKFSDSDPAAIVHDFDRLLTAYLDLQLGNCYVIPLNTSIVMPPRNLMDLFAKLA
;
A
#
# COMPACT_ATOMS: atom_id res chain seq x y z
N GLU A 1 56.51 -19.70 -9.39
CA GLU A 1 55.22 -19.26 -9.99
C GLU A 1 53.94 -20.04 -9.63
N ASN A 2 53.95 -21.34 -9.32
CA ASN A 2 52.71 -22.16 -9.41
C ASN A 2 51.62 -21.90 -8.34
N SER A 3 51.94 -21.20 -7.25
CA SER A 3 51.00 -20.93 -6.14
C SER A 3 50.13 -19.69 -6.38
N SER A 4 50.70 -18.61 -6.92
CA SER A 4 49.97 -17.37 -7.21
C SER A 4 48.89 -17.54 -8.28
N GLY A 5 49.18 -18.31 -9.34
CA GLY A 5 48.20 -18.56 -10.41
C GLY A 5 46.97 -19.34 -9.93
N ARG A 6 47.17 -20.32 -9.02
CA ARG A 6 46.06 -21.11 -8.44
C ARG A 6 45.21 -20.27 -7.49
N CYS A 7 45.82 -19.40 -6.69
CA CYS A 7 45.11 -18.45 -5.83
C CYS A 7 44.27 -17.46 -6.65
N LEU A 8 44.82 -16.94 -7.75
CA LEU A 8 44.11 -16.02 -8.65
C LEU A 8 42.90 -16.69 -9.31
N LEU A 9 43.07 -17.91 -9.82
CA LEU A 9 41.97 -18.69 -10.41
C LEU A 9 40.84 -18.97 -9.40
N THR A 10 41.18 -19.29 -8.15
CA THR A 10 40.16 -19.49 -7.10
C THR A 10 39.44 -18.19 -6.73
N LEU A 11 40.16 -17.07 -6.67
CA LEU A 11 39.57 -15.76 -6.40
C LEU A 11 38.63 -15.32 -7.52
N LEU A 12 39.03 -15.54 -8.77
CA LEU A 12 38.22 -15.22 -9.95
C LEU A 12 36.95 -16.08 -9.99
N GLY A 13 37.08 -17.38 -9.72
CA GLY A 13 35.94 -18.30 -9.63
C GLY A 13 34.95 -17.91 -8.53
N LEU A 14 35.44 -17.57 -7.34
CA LEU A 14 34.60 -17.08 -6.23
C LEU A 14 33.91 -15.76 -6.59
N ALA A 15 34.61 -14.83 -7.24
CA ALA A 15 34.02 -13.57 -7.69
C ALA A 15 32.88 -13.79 -8.70
N PHE A 16 33.04 -14.72 -9.65
CA PHE A 16 31.96 -15.07 -10.60
C PHE A 16 30.77 -15.72 -9.92
N ILE A 17 30.99 -16.61 -8.94
CA ILE A 17 29.91 -17.22 -8.17
C ILE A 17 29.16 -16.15 -7.36
N LEU A 18 29.87 -15.26 -6.67
CA LEU A 18 29.26 -14.17 -5.90
C LEU A 18 28.47 -13.22 -6.81
N ALA A 19 29.02 -12.83 -7.96
CA ALA A 19 28.32 -12.01 -8.94
C ALA A 19 27.06 -12.72 -9.46
N GLY A 20 27.15 -14.01 -9.77
CA GLY A 20 26.02 -14.83 -10.19
C GLY A 20 24.93 -14.93 -9.13
N VAL A 21 25.29 -15.09 -7.85
CA VAL A 21 24.34 -15.11 -6.73
C VAL A 21 23.67 -13.75 -6.54
N VAL A 22 24.42 -12.65 -6.62
CA VAL A 22 23.84 -11.30 -6.47
C VAL A 22 22.89 -10.97 -7.62
N VAL A 23 23.30 -11.21 -8.87
CA VAL A 23 22.47 -10.92 -10.05
C VAL A 23 21.28 -11.87 -10.11
N GLY A 24 21.50 -13.17 -9.90
CA GLY A 24 20.44 -14.17 -9.85
C GLY A 24 19.44 -13.88 -8.73
N GLY A 25 19.94 -13.54 -7.54
CA GLY A 25 19.13 -13.11 -6.41
C GLY A 25 18.30 -11.86 -6.72
N ALA A 26 18.89 -10.84 -7.37
CA ALA A 26 18.18 -9.64 -7.78
C ALA A 26 17.10 -9.92 -8.84
N CYS A 27 17.38 -10.78 -9.81
CA CYS A 27 16.40 -11.18 -10.84
C CYS A 27 15.22 -11.95 -10.24
N ILE A 28 15.51 -12.92 -9.36
CA ILE A 28 14.48 -13.69 -8.65
C ILE A 28 13.67 -12.75 -7.75
N TYR A 29 14.34 -11.88 -6.98
CA TYR A 29 13.68 -10.89 -6.13
C TYR A 29 12.73 -10.00 -6.93
N LYS A 30 13.17 -9.47 -8.08
CA LYS A 30 12.33 -8.66 -8.95
C LYS A 30 11.14 -9.43 -9.56
N TYR A 31 11.29 -10.72 -9.82
CA TYR A 31 10.24 -11.55 -10.40
C TYR A 31 9.18 -11.94 -9.37
N PHE A 32 9.60 -12.25 -8.13
CA PHE A 32 8.69 -12.72 -7.07
C PHE A 32 8.18 -11.60 -6.16
N MET A 33 8.82 -10.43 -6.12
CA MET A 33 8.29 -9.30 -5.35
C MET A 33 7.07 -8.73 -6.07
N PRO A 34 5.89 -8.72 -5.41
CA PRO A 34 4.72 -8.09 -5.97
C PRO A 34 5.01 -6.60 -6.20
N LYS A 35 4.70 -6.13 -7.40
CA LYS A 35 4.89 -4.73 -7.79
C LYS A 35 3.85 -3.80 -7.16
N HIS A 36 2.72 -4.34 -6.71
CA HIS A 36 1.67 -3.59 -6.05
C HIS A 36 1.82 -3.76 -4.54
N LYS A 37 1.67 -2.66 -3.79
CA LYS A 37 1.72 -2.67 -2.34
C LYS A 37 0.31 -2.53 -1.82
N VAL A 38 -0.18 -3.61 -1.22
CA VAL A 38 -1.44 -3.60 -0.48
C VAL A 38 -1.15 -3.17 0.95
N TYR A 39 -1.77 -2.08 1.37
CA TYR A 39 -1.76 -1.60 2.74
C TYR A 39 -3.08 -1.96 3.41
N ARG A 40 -3.01 -2.53 4.60
CA ARG A 40 -4.18 -2.87 5.39
C ARG A 40 -4.21 -2.00 6.64
N GLY A 41 -5.24 -1.18 6.76
CA GLY A 41 -5.53 -0.39 7.95
C GLY A 41 -6.67 -1.01 8.74
N GLU A 42 -6.57 -1.04 10.06
CA GLU A 42 -7.68 -1.45 10.92
C GLU A 42 -8.12 -0.24 11.76
N MET A 43 -9.40 0.12 11.67
CA MET A 43 -10.00 1.14 12.53
C MET A 43 -10.77 0.49 13.68
N CYS A 44 -10.55 1.00 14.90
CA CYS A 44 -11.22 0.56 16.12
C CYS A 44 -12.20 1.66 16.58
N TYR A 45 -13.48 1.33 16.63
CA TYR A 45 -14.50 2.21 17.20
C TYR A 45 -14.64 1.92 18.70
N PHE A 46 -14.62 2.98 19.52
CA PHE A 46 -14.94 2.92 20.94
C PHE A 46 -16.22 3.70 21.18
N GLU A 47 -17.30 3.00 21.54
CA GLU A 47 -18.54 3.64 21.94
C GLU A 47 -18.35 4.25 23.33
N ASN A 48 -18.35 5.59 23.42
CA ASN A 48 -18.13 6.32 24.66
C ASN A 48 -19.46 6.56 25.39
N GLU A 49 -20.31 5.54 25.46
CA GLU A 49 -21.54 5.59 26.23
C GLU A 49 -21.30 4.90 27.58
N ASN A 50 -21.27 5.73 28.63
CA ASN A 50 -21.30 5.38 30.06
C ASN A 50 -19.95 5.08 30.76
N ARG A 51 -19.36 6.13 31.33
CA ARG A 51 -18.21 6.10 32.26
C ARG A 51 -18.42 5.29 33.57
N ASP A 52 -19.60 4.73 33.82
CA ASP A 52 -19.94 4.08 35.09
C ASP A 52 -20.18 2.55 35.02
N ARG A 53 -20.01 1.92 33.85
CA ARG A 53 -20.01 0.45 33.76
C ARG A 53 -18.87 -0.02 32.90
N ALA A 54 -18.00 -0.84 33.48
CA ALA A 54 -16.99 -1.61 32.75
C ALA A 54 -17.72 -2.66 31.89
N VAL A 55 -18.28 -2.22 30.77
CA VAL A 55 -18.74 -3.08 29.69
C VAL A 55 -17.50 -3.38 28.85
N GLU A 56 -17.19 -4.67 28.63
CA GLU A 56 -16.12 -5.06 27.71
C GLU A 56 -16.34 -4.37 26.36
N PRO A 57 -15.33 -3.71 25.78
CA PRO A 57 -15.49 -3.04 24.50
C PRO A 57 -15.94 -4.07 23.46
N TYR A 58 -17.06 -3.81 22.78
CA TYR A 58 -17.48 -4.66 21.68
C TYR A 58 -16.59 -4.36 20.47
N PHE A 59 -15.54 -5.16 20.28
CA PHE A 59 -14.55 -4.97 19.23
C PHE A 59 -15.10 -5.49 17.88
N LEU A 60 -15.48 -4.59 16.97
CA LEU A 60 -15.61 -4.92 15.54
C LEU A 60 -14.48 -4.23 14.77
N PRO A 61 -13.36 -4.93 14.49
CA PRO A 61 -12.33 -4.39 13.62
C PRO A 61 -12.90 -4.25 12.20
N ILE A 62 -12.93 -3.01 11.70
CA ILE A 62 -13.19 -2.75 10.29
C ILE A 62 -11.82 -2.63 9.62
N ALA A 63 -11.53 -3.56 8.73
CA ALA A 63 -10.28 -3.60 7.98
C ALA A 63 -10.52 -2.97 6.60
N GLU A 64 -9.90 -1.81 6.37
CA GLU A 64 -9.85 -1.17 5.07
C GLU A 64 -8.59 -1.62 4.33
N GLU A 65 -8.74 -1.94 3.06
CA GLU A 65 -7.64 -2.37 2.20
C GLU A 65 -7.40 -1.31 1.12
N ALA A 66 -6.15 -0.85 1.03
CA ALA A 66 -5.73 0.13 0.05
C ALA A 66 -4.63 -0.50 -0.84
N ASP A 67 -4.96 -0.74 -2.10
CA ASP A 67 -4.00 -1.16 -3.13
C ASP A 67 -3.40 0.07 -3.81
N ILE A 68 -2.11 0.31 -3.57
CA ILE A 68 -1.37 1.43 -4.17
C ILE A 68 -0.52 0.89 -5.31
N ARG A 69 -0.86 1.32 -6.53
CA ARG A 69 -0.18 0.97 -7.77
C ARG A 69 0.66 2.15 -8.24
N GLU A 70 1.90 2.23 -7.74
CA GLU A 70 2.86 3.30 -8.08
C GLU A 70 3.19 3.33 -9.59
N ASP A 71 3.28 2.18 -10.26
CA ASP A 71 3.57 2.10 -11.69
C ASP A 71 2.47 2.73 -12.56
N ASP A 72 1.21 2.65 -12.12
CA ASP A 72 0.04 3.14 -12.85
C ASP A 72 -0.49 4.47 -12.30
N ASN A 73 0.14 5.03 -11.26
CA ASN A 73 -0.34 6.22 -10.54
C ASN A 73 -1.83 6.10 -10.16
N ILE A 74 -2.23 4.94 -9.65
CA ILE A 74 -3.60 4.65 -9.20
C ILE A 74 -3.58 4.13 -7.77
N ALA A 75 -4.56 4.54 -6.97
CA ALA A 75 -4.87 3.94 -5.68
C ALA A 75 -6.31 3.43 -5.66
N ILE A 76 -6.51 2.19 -5.19
CA ILE A 76 -7.82 1.56 -5.05
C ILE A 76 -8.05 1.32 -3.55
N ILE A 77 -9.18 1.76 -3.02
CA ILE A 77 -9.56 1.60 -1.62
C ILE A 77 -10.87 0.83 -1.58
N ASP A 78 -10.83 -0.35 -0.97
CA ASP A 78 -11.99 -1.18 -0.73
C ASP A 78 -12.64 -0.79 0.59
N VAL A 79 -13.88 -0.31 0.53
CA VAL A 79 -14.65 0.14 1.69
C VAL A 79 -15.60 -0.99 2.09
N PRO A 80 -15.30 -1.74 3.16
CA PRO A 80 -16.17 -2.80 3.63
C PRO A 80 -17.42 -2.24 4.31
N VAL A 81 -18.51 -3.00 4.25
CA VAL A 81 -19.75 -2.66 4.97
C VAL A 81 -19.65 -3.11 6.42
N PRO A 82 -19.83 -2.22 7.41
CA PRO A 82 -19.95 -2.61 8.80
C PRO A 82 -21.21 -3.46 9.00
N LYS A 83 -21.13 -4.50 9.85
CA LYS A 83 -22.28 -5.39 10.14
C LYS A 83 -23.46 -4.71 10.85
N PHE A 84 -23.32 -3.43 11.22
CA PHE A 84 -24.25 -2.68 12.07
C PHE A 84 -24.88 -1.48 11.35
N SER A 85 -24.61 -1.25 10.06
CA SER A 85 -25.20 -0.16 9.28
C SER A 85 -25.67 -0.62 7.90
N ASP A 86 -26.78 -0.04 7.43
CA ASP A 86 -27.29 -0.18 6.06
C ASP A 86 -26.46 0.68 5.07
N SER A 87 -25.13 0.60 5.14
CA SER A 87 -24.25 1.31 4.20
C SER A 87 -23.91 0.42 3.02
N ASP A 88 -23.89 0.97 1.81
CA ASP A 88 -23.57 0.21 0.61
C ASP A 88 -22.05 -0.07 0.51
N PRO A 89 -21.64 -1.27 0.08
CA PRO A 89 -20.24 -1.58 -0.21
C PRO A 89 -19.75 -0.74 -1.38
N ALA A 90 -18.52 -0.24 -1.29
CA ALA A 90 -17.96 0.60 -2.34
C ALA A 90 -16.47 0.37 -2.58
N ALA A 91 -16.04 0.67 -3.80
CA ALA A 91 -14.63 0.78 -4.17
C ALA A 91 -14.34 2.22 -4.61
N ILE A 92 -13.32 2.83 -4.03
CA ILE A 92 -12.86 4.18 -4.38
C ILE A 92 -11.57 4.05 -5.18
N VAL A 93 -11.55 4.65 -6.37
CA VAL A 93 -10.37 4.66 -7.25
C VAL A 93 -9.89 6.09 -7.43
N HIS A 94 -8.62 6.34 -7.09
CA HIS A 94 -7.93 7.58 -7.38
C HIS A 94 -7.03 7.41 -8.60
N ASP A 95 -7.25 8.21 -9.63
CA ASP A 95 -6.36 8.34 -10.80
C ASP A 95 -5.57 9.64 -10.65
N PHE A 96 -4.29 9.53 -10.29
CA PHE A 96 -3.44 10.69 -10.02
C PHE A 96 -2.95 11.38 -11.30
N ASP A 97 -2.91 10.65 -12.43
CA ASP A 97 -2.53 11.22 -13.73
C ASP A 97 -3.64 12.11 -14.30
N ARG A 98 -4.89 11.65 -14.20
CA ARG A 98 -6.07 12.38 -14.68
C ARG A 98 -6.64 13.33 -13.64
N LEU A 99 -6.17 13.28 -12.39
CA LEU A 99 -6.70 14.03 -11.25
C LEU A 99 -8.20 13.79 -11.06
N LEU A 100 -8.61 12.52 -11.08
CA LEU A 100 -10.00 12.09 -10.88
C LEU A 100 -10.11 11.10 -9.73
N THR A 101 -11.24 11.11 -9.05
CA THR A 101 -11.68 10.06 -8.14
C THR A 101 -12.96 9.45 -8.67
N ALA A 102 -13.03 8.13 -8.72
CA ALA A 102 -14.24 7.39 -8.99
C ALA A 102 -14.72 6.68 -7.73
N TYR A 103 -16.00 6.82 -7.41
CA TYR A 103 -16.69 6.04 -6.38
C TYR A 103 -17.58 5.03 -7.09
N LEU A 104 -17.26 3.74 -6.94
CA LEU A 104 -18.04 2.63 -7.47
C LEU A 104 -18.88 2.05 -6.34
N ASP A 105 -20.19 2.24 -6.43
CA ASP A 105 -21.17 1.58 -5.59
C ASP A 105 -21.33 0.13 -6.08
N LEU A 106 -20.92 -0.84 -5.25
CA LEU A 106 -20.93 -2.26 -5.61
C LEU A 106 -22.33 -2.88 -5.53
N GLN A 107 -23.27 -2.23 -4.84
CA GLN A 107 -24.65 -2.71 -4.71
C GLN A 107 -25.51 -2.28 -5.89
N LEU A 108 -25.41 -1.02 -6.29
CA LEU A 108 -26.16 -0.48 -7.43
C LEU A 108 -25.41 -0.68 -8.76
N GLY A 109 -24.10 -0.92 -8.73
CA GLY A 109 -23.25 -1.00 -9.92
C GLY A 109 -23.04 0.35 -10.62
N ASN A 110 -23.26 1.45 -9.90
CA ASN A 110 -23.13 2.81 -10.41
C ASN A 110 -21.76 3.40 -10.07
N CYS A 111 -21.17 4.12 -11.01
CA CYS A 111 -19.89 4.79 -10.84
C CYS A 111 -20.06 6.31 -10.92
N TYR A 112 -19.57 7.01 -9.90
CA TYR A 112 -19.64 8.45 -9.78
C TYR A 112 -18.22 9.04 -9.85
N VAL A 113 -17.99 9.96 -10.78
CA VAL A 113 -16.67 10.53 -11.03
C VAL A 113 -16.63 11.98 -10.59
N ILE A 114 -15.64 12.32 -9.76
CA ILE A 114 -15.41 13.67 -9.25
C ILE A 114 -13.94 14.09 -9.47
N PRO A 115 -13.63 15.38 -9.52
CA PRO A 115 -12.24 15.86 -9.52
C PRO A 115 -11.50 15.42 -8.24
N LEU A 116 -10.25 14.99 -8.37
CA LEU A 116 -9.41 14.58 -7.25
C LEU A 116 -9.04 15.77 -6.38
N ASN A 117 -9.28 15.66 -5.07
CA ASN A 117 -8.81 16.66 -4.13
C ASN A 117 -7.32 16.46 -3.81
N THR A 118 -6.48 17.20 -4.52
CA THR A 118 -5.02 17.09 -4.43
C THR A 118 -4.44 17.50 -3.08
N SER A 119 -5.08 18.40 -2.32
CA SER A 119 -4.54 18.86 -1.04
C SER A 119 -4.67 17.81 0.06
N ILE A 120 -5.64 16.90 -0.05
CA ILE A 120 -5.91 15.86 0.95
C ILE A 120 -5.27 14.54 0.50
N VAL A 121 -5.54 14.13 -0.75
CA VAL A 121 -5.27 12.75 -1.18
C VAL A 121 -3.83 12.54 -1.64
N MET A 122 -3.16 13.57 -2.19
CA MET A 122 -1.78 13.38 -2.66
C MET A 122 -0.76 13.48 -1.52
N PRO A 123 0.31 12.65 -1.58
CA PRO A 123 1.45 12.78 -0.71
C PRO A 123 2.14 14.14 -0.92
N PRO A 124 2.82 14.67 0.11
CA PRO A 124 3.47 15.96 0.04
C PRO A 124 4.54 15.97 -1.05
N ARG A 125 4.50 16.97 -1.93
CA ARG A 125 5.40 17.06 -3.09
C ARG A 125 6.77 17.66 -2.73
N ASN A 126 6.85 18.35 -1.60
CA ASN A 126 8.07 18.99 -1.10
C ASN A 126 8.04 19.11 0.42
N LEU A 127 9.17 19.49 1.03
CA LEU A 127 9.29 19.62 2.49
C LEU A 127 8.32 20.63 3.10
N MET A 128 8.03 21.75 2.42
CA MET A 128 7.09 22.74 2.92
C MET A 128 5.65 22.20 2.93
N ASP A 129 5.27 21.46 1.90
CA ASP A 129 3.98 20.77 1.79
C ASP A 129 3.84 19.68 2.86
N LEU A 130 4.93 18.98 3.18
CA LEU A 130 4.98 18.04 4.30
C LEU A 130 4.72 18.74 5.64
N PHE A 131 5.41 19.85 5.93
CA PHE A 131 5.20 20.59 7.17
C PHE A 131 3.79 21.18 7.27
N ALA A 132 3.20 21.62 6.16
CA ALA A 132 1.83 22.13 6.14
C ALA A 132 0.77 21.05 6.43
N LYS A 133 1.02 19.78 6.05
CA LYS A 133 0.13 18.65 6.34
C LYS A 133 0.29 18.06 7.75
N LEU A 134 1.43 18.33 8.41
CA LEU A 134 1.74 17.85 9.76
C LEU A 134 1.34 18.86 10.86
N ALA A 135 1.10 20.12 10.51
CA ALA A 135 0.68 21.19 11.42
C ALA A 135 -0.84 21.17 11.65
#